data_AF-A0A285QCL4-F1
#
_entry.id   AF-A0A285QCL4-F1
#
_cell.length_a   1.000
_cell.length_b   1.000
_cell.length_c   1.000
_cell.angle_alpha   90.00
_cell.angle_beta   90.00
_cell.angle_gamma   90.00
#
_symmetry.space_group_name_H-M   'P 1'
#
loop_
_entity.id
_entity.type
_entity.pdbx_description
1 polymer ?
#
loop_
_entity_poly.entity_id
_entity_poly.type
_entity_poly.pdbx_seq_one_letter_code
_entity_poly.pdbx_strand_id
1 'polypeptide(L)'
;MPQMTVDGRTLALSHLDKVYYPRTGTLKVEVLRYYAAVHTALLPHLRDRPVSFLRCPDGVEAEVFVAKNPPPGTPDWVRSVEVPSNTGELRQVVLEDGAALLALANLGCLELHVPQWHAAAPALADRLVLDLDPGEGADLLTCRAVALLLRERLAADGLASWVKTSGSKGLHLLVPIEPTPSARVSGYAKALAAALEAEHPELVVHTMAKARRRGRVLVDWSQNNAKKTTAAPYTLRARPRPTVSTPVSWAELERAGGEEELAFTLAEVPDRLAAHGDLFAPLLDPGQARPLPAAPSAAAPPVPPSAASPEPPGPPAPSPGRPRRARQVLHPPVEVMRPAAVTAVPPADGLGGAGVQYELKLDGFRCVAFARGDGPPFLQSRTGRDLAPSSRRSPPPSPGCPRGWYSTPSWSPGAAAGSPSANCCAPGRPGPPPRRSRSA
;
A
#
# COMPACT_ATOMS: atom_id res chain seq x y z
N MET A 1 -9.30 25.37 -21.34
CA MET A 1 -9.38 24.36 -20.25
C MET A 1 -7.97 23.97 -19.86
N PRO A 2 -7.64 23.85 -18.56
CA PRO A 2 -6.34 23.35 -18.13
C PRO A 2 -6.04 21.98 -18.74
N GLN A 3 -4.77 21.73 -19.07
CA GLN A 3 -4.32 20.46 -19.64
C GLN A 3 -3.20 19.87 -18.78
N MET A 4 -3.12 18.55 -18.75
CA MET A 4 -2.06 17.81 -18.06
C MET A 4 -1.59 16.67 -18.96
N THR A 5 -0.28 16.49 -19.09
CA THR A 5 0.30 15.36 -19.83
C THR A 5 0.73 14.27 -18.87
N VAL A 6 0.18 13.07 -19.05
CA VAL A 6 0.50 11.87 -18.24
C VAL A 6 0.66 10.70 -19.18
N ASP A 7 1.70 9.90 -19.01
CA ASP A 7 1.99 8.73 -19.86
C ASP A 7 2.00 9.04 -21.37
N GLY A 8 2.42 10.24 -21.75
CA GLY A 8 2.44 10.70 -23.15
C GLY A 8 1.07 11.11 -23.71
N ARG A 9 0.02 11.14 -22.88
CA ARG A 9 -1.34 11.54 -23.25
C ARG A 9 -1.68 12.90 -22.64
N THR A 10 -2.26 13.80 -23.45
CA THR A 10 -2.76 15.09 -22.98
C THR A 10 -4.22 14.96 -22.54
N LEU A 11 -4.48 15.23 -21.26
CA LEU A 11 -5.81 15.21 -20.66
C LEU A 11 -6.34 16.64 -20.51
N ALA A 12 -7.56 16.90 -20.99
CA ALA A 12 -8.28 18.12 -20.69
C ALA A 12 -8.96 18.01 -19.31
N LEU A 13 -8.63 18.92 -18.41
CA LEU A 13 -9.18 18.97 -17.06
C LEU A 13 -10.26 20.05 -16.97
N SER A 14 -11.31 19.76 -16.20
CA SER A 14 -12.46 20.67 -16.03
C SER A 14 -12.78 20.87 -14.55
N HIS A 15 -13.31 22.04 -14.20
CA HIS A 15 -13.83 22.35 -12.86
C HIS A 15 -12.87 21.99 -11.72
N LEU A 16 -11.59 22.38 -11.85
CA LEU A 16 -10.53 22.01 -10.90
C LEU A 16 -10.77 22.56 -9.47
N ASP A 17 -11.51 23.65 -9.39
CA ASP A 17 -11.99 24.33 -8.19
C ASP A 17 -13.29 23.74 -7.60
N LYS A 18 -13.88 22.71 -8.24
CA LYS A 18 -15.04 22.01 -7.69
C LYS A 18 -14.69 21.38 -6.35
N VAL A 19 -15.50 21.63 -5.33
CA VAL A 19 -15.37 21.00 -4.01
C VAL A 19 -15.95 19.58 -4.07
N TYR A 20 -15.12 18.57 -3.84
CA TYR A 20 -15.57 17.17 -3.74
C TYR A 20 -15.87 16.74 -2.31
N TYR A 21 -15.17 17.28 -1.30
CA TYR A 21 -15.44 16.99 0.10
C TYR A 21 -15.79 18.28 0.87
N PRO A 22 -17.08 18.66 0.94
CA PRO A 22 -17.52 19.93 1.53
C PRO A 22 -17.00 20.16 2.95
N ARG A 23 -16.99 19.12 3.81
CA ARG A 23 -16.57 19.25 5.21
C ARG A 23 -15.10 19.59 5.42
N THR A 24 -14.27 19.34 4.42
CA THR A 24 -12.82 19.61 4.47
C THR A 24 -12.38 20.65 3.46
N GLY A 25 -13.30 21.13 2.60
CA GLY A 25 -12.97 22.01 1.49
C GLY A 25 -12.14 21.37 0.38
N THR A 26 -11.97 20.02 0.38
CA THR A 26 -11.10 19.34 -0.60
C THR A 26 -11.64 19.53 -2.01
N LEU A 27 -10.79 20.02 -2.90
CA LEU A 27 -11.06 20.32 -4.29
C LEU A 27 -10.78 19.14 -5.22
N LYS A 28 -11.39 19.16 -6.40
CA LYS A 28 -11.15 18.20 -7.48
C LYS A 28 -9.67 18.14 -7.87
N VAL A 29 -8.98 19.28 -7.93
CA VAL A 29 -7.53 19.31 -8.24
C VAL A 29 -6.71 18.52 -7.21
N GLU A 30 -7.10 18.50 -5.94
CA GLU A 30 -6.40 17.76 -4.89
C GLU A 30 -6.64 16.25 -5.02
N VAL A 31 -7.86 15.85 -5.39
CA VAL A 31 -8.17 14.45 -5.74
C VAL A 31 -7.37 13.97 -6.95
N LEU A 32 -7.23 14.80 -7.98
CA LEU A 32 -6.40 14.47 -9.15
C LEU A 32 -4.91 14.39 -8.78
N ARG A 33 -4.40 15.32 -7.97
CA ARG A 33 -3.02 15.29 -7.46
C ARG A 33 -2.76 14.04 -6.62
N TYR A 34 -3.72 13.66 -5.77
CA TYR A 34 -3.64 12.44 -4.98
C TYR A 34 -3.48 11.21 -5.87
N TYR A 35 -4.38 11.01 -6.84
CA TYR A 35 -4.28 9.86 -7.74
C TYR A 35 -3.00 9.89 -8.57
N ALA A 36 -2.54 11.07 -9.01
CA ALA A 36 -1.26 11.21 -9.68
C ALA A 36 -0.07 10.85 -8.77
N ALA A 37 -0.14 11.12 -7.47
CA ALA A 37 0.91 10.78 -6.52
C ALA A 37 0.97 9.28 -6.20
N VAL A 38 -0.18 8.59 -6.16
CA VAL A 38 -0.26 7.19 -5.73
C VAL A 38 -0.37 6.18 -6.88
N HIS A 39 -0.55 6.61 -8.13
CA HIS A 39 -0.87 5.71 -9.25
C HIS A 39 0.13 4.55 -9.42
N THR A 40 1.43 4.77 -9.18
CA THR A 40 2.45 3.72 -9.33
C THR A 40 2.30 2.59 -8.33
N ALA A 41 1.84 2.89 -7.10
CA ALA A 41 1.52 1.89 -6.09
C ALA A 41 0.12 1.31 -6.28
N LEU A 42 -0.85 2.13 -6.72
CA LEU A 42 -2.26 1.75 -6.85
C LEU A 42 -2.53 0.86 -8.07
N LEU A 43 -2.02 1.20 -9.25
CA LEU A 43 -2.35 0.53 -10.52
C LEU A 43 -2.01 -0.98 -10.53
N PRO A 44 -0.87 -1.43 -9.95
CA PRO A 44 -0.60 -2.87 -9.86
C PRO A 44 -1.70 -3.68 -9.16
N HIS A 45 -2.40 -3.11 -8.17
CA HIS A 45 -3.52 -3.76 -7.48
C HIS A 45 -4.82 -3.81 -8.27
N LEU A 46 -4.91 -3.01 -9.35
CA LEU A 46 -6.03 -2.94 -10.29
C LEU A 46 -5.77 -3.67 -11.60
N ARG A 47 -4.51 -4.01 -11.88
CA ARG A 47 -4.06 -4.56 -13.15
C ARG A 47 -4.92 -5.73 -13.58
N ASP A 48 -5.38 -5.69 -14.82
CA ASP A 48 -6.23 -6.70 -15.46
C ASP A 48 -7.57 -6.98 -14.75
N ARG A 49 -7.99 -6.16 -13.79
CA ARG A 49 -9.27 -6.31 -13.09
C ARG A 49 -10.31 -5.32 -13.64
N PRO A 50 -11.53 -5.78 -13.95
CA PRO A 50 -12.61 -4.86 -14.33
C PRO A 50 -13.03 -4.02 -13.12
N VAL A 51 -12.98 -2.70 -13.28
CA VAL A 51 -13.21 -1.74 -12.19
C VAL A 51 -14.68 -1.33 -12.17
N SER A 52 -15.26 -1.36 -10.97
CA SER A 52 -16.51 -0.67 -10.65
C SER A 52 -16.16 0.62 -9.92
N PHE A 53 -16.81 1.71 -10.31
CA PHE A 53 -16.57 3.03 -9.73
C PHE A 53 -17.71 3.40 -8.79
N LEU A 54 -17.39 4.04 -7.67
CA LEU A 54 -18.36 4.90 -7.00
C LEU A 54 -18.13 6.33 -7.48
N ARG A 55 -19.11 6.87 -8.20
CA ARG A 55 -19.01 8.19 -8.82
C ARG A 55 -19.67 9.25 -7.97
N CYS A 56 -18.99 10.39 -7.87
CA CYS A 56 -19.44 11.60 -7.18
C CYS A 56 -19.22 12.81 -8.10
N PRO A 57 -19.99 12.97 -9.19
CA PRO A 57 -19.77 14.04 -10.17
C PRO A 57 -19.78 15.45 -9.54
N ASP A 58 -20.59 15.64 -8.50
CA ASP A 58 -20.80 16.90 -7.79
C ASP A 58 -20.41 16.86 -6.30
N GLY A 59 -19.54 15.90 -5.94
CA GLY A 59 -19.03 15.74 -4.59
C GLY A 59 -19.77 14.69 -3.76
N VAL A 60 -19.18 14.35 -2.61
CA VAL A 60 -19.54 13.17 -1.80
C VAL A 60 -20.82 13.31 -0.97
N GLU A 61 -21.34 14.54 -0.83
CA GLU A 61 -22.62 14.82 -0.14
C GLU A 61 -23.77 15.09 -1.11
N ALA A 62 -23.52 15.01 -2.41
CA ALA A 62 -24.52 15.09 -3.48
C ALA A 62 -24.94 13.68 -3.94
N GLU A 63 -25.31 13.50 -5.21
CA GLU A 63 -25.60 12.19 -5.77
C GLU A 63 -24.32 11.33 -5.85
N VAL A 64 -24.39 10.14 -5.25
CA VAL A 64 -23.33 9.14 -5.25
C VAL A 64 -23.89 7.83 -5.76
N PHE A 65 -23.31 7.29 -6.84
CA PHE A 65 -23.84 6.09 -7.49
C PHE A 65 -22.73 5.18 -8.01
N VAL A 66 -23.03 3.88 -8.11
CA VAL A 66 -22.12 2.89 -8.68
C VAL A 66 -22.20 2.93 -10.20
N ALA A 67 -21.06 3.12 -10.86
CA ALA A 67 -20.92 3.00 -12.30
C ALA A 67 -20.05 1.79 -12.65
N LYS A 68 -20.65 0.80 -13.31
CA LYS A 68 -19.93 -0.38 -13.81
C LYS A 68 -19.54 -0.23 -15.27
N ASN A 69 -20.43 0.33 -16.09
CA ASN A 69 -20.13 0.71 -17.47
C ASN A 69 -19.15 1.89 -17.52
N PRO A 70 -18.31 2.00 -18.58
CA PRO A 70 -17.51 3.19 -18.83
C PRO A 70 -18.37 4.46 -18.73
N PRO A 71 -18.03 5.40 -17.84
CA PRO A 71 -18.80 6.63 -17.69
C PRO A 71 -18.87 7.45 -18.99
N PRO A 72 -19.95 8.21 -19.23
CA PRO A 72 -19.97 9.19 -20.31
C PRO A 72 -18.77 10.14 -20.22
N GLY A 73 -18.12 10.39 -21.36
CA GLY A 73 -16.88 11.17 -21.43
C GLY A 73 -15.59 10.35 -21.19
N THR A 74 -15.70 9.04 -20.99
CA THR A 74 -14.52 8.15 -20.99
C THR A 74 -13.84 8.21 -22.36
N PRO A 75 -12.53 8.50 -22.44
CA PRO A 75 -11.83 8.51 -23.72
C PRO A 75 -11.84 7.14 -24.41
N ASP A 76 -11.87 7.15 -25.74
CA ASP A 76 -11.91 5.95 -26.60
C ASP A 76 -10.72 4.99 -26.41
N TRP A 77 -9.56 5.55 -26.09
CA TRP A 77 -8.34 4.79 -25.80
C TRP A 77 -8.33 4.12 -24.43
N VAL A 78 -9.29 4.40 -23.54
CA VAL A 78 -9.40 3.70 -22.26
C VAL A 78 -9.95 2.30 -22.51
N ARG A 79 -9.14 1.28 -22.21
CA ARG A 79 -9.52 -0.12 -22.37
C ARG A 79 -10.75 -0.45 -21.52
N SER A 80 -11.69 -1.16 -22.14
CA SER A 80 -12.81 -1.80 -21.46
C SER A 80 -13.01 -3.22 -21.96
N VAL A 81 -13.51 -4.09 -21.10
CA VAL A 81 -13.75 -5.51 -21.37
C VAL A 81 -15.19 -5.87 -21.07
N GLU A 82 -15.73 -6.83 -21.80
CA GLU A 82 -17.00 -7.45 -21.44
C GLU A 82 -16.83 -8.32 -20.19
N VAL A 83 -17.81 -8.29 -19.30
CA VAL A 83 -17.81 -9.09 -18.08
C VAL A 83 -19.14 -9.85 -17.94
N PRO A 84 -19.15 -10.99 -17.23
CA PRO A 84 -20.39 -11.74 -17.02
C PRO A 84 -21.48 -10.90 -16.34
N SER A 85 -22.67 -10.86 -16.94
CA SER A 85 -23.85 -10.16 -16.43
C SER A 85 -25.11 -10.97 -16.64
N ASN A 86 -26.08 -10.82 -15.75
CA ASN A 86 -27.38 -11.48 -15.85
C ASN A 86 -28.34 -10.76 -16.81
N THR A 87 -28.05 -9.52 -17.21
CA THR A 87 -29.02 -8.59 -17.82
C THR A 87 -28.59 -8.03 -19.19
N GLY A 88 -27.58 -8.62 -19.85
CA GLY A 88 -27.10 -8.19 -21.18
C GLY A 88 -25.66 -7.66 -21.18
N GLU A 89 -25.35 -6.73 -22.10
CA GLU A 89 -24.02 -6.17 -22.33
C GLU A 89 -23.53 -5.32 -21.13
N LEU A 90 -22.60 -5.87 -20.35
CA LEU A 90 -21.88 -5.15 -19.31
C LEU A 90 -20.42 -5.06 -19.73
N ARG A 91 -19.95 -3.84 -19.95
CA ARG A 91 -18.52 -3.56 -20.16
C ARG A 91 -17.98 -2.87 -18.93
N GLN A 92 -16.75 -3.16 -18.54
CA GLN A 92 -16.09 -2.48 -17.43
C GLN A 92 -14.71 -2.01 -17.86
N VAL A 93 -14.28 -0.87 -17.31
CA VAL A 93 -12.94 -0.34 -17.56
C VAL A 93 -11.90 -1.25 -16.91
N VAL A 94 -10.78 -1.46 -17.59
CA VAL A 94 -9.56 -2.03 -17.01
C VAL A 94 -8.52 -0.92 -16.99
N LEU A 95 -8.07 -0.54 -15.79
CA LEU A 95 -7.12 0.57 -15.62
C LEU A 95 -5.69 0.06 -15.77
N GLU A 96 -5.01 0.47 -16.84
CA GLU A 96 -3.66 0.01 -17.19
C GLU A 96 -2.57 1.06 -16.94
N ASP A 97 -2.92 2.35 -16.95
CA ASP A 97 -1.98 3.46 -16.86
C ASP A 97 -2.53 4.65 -16.03
N GLY A 98 -1.64 5.59 -15.72
CA GLY A 98 -1.97 6.77 -14.92
C GLY A 98 -2.86 7.76 -15.67
N ALA A 99 -2.73 7.82 -16.99
CA ALA A 99 -3.59 8.66 -17.83
C ALA A 99 -5.05 8.22 -17.76
N ALA A 100 -5.34 6.92 -17.86
CA ALA A 100 -6.68 6.36 -17.71
C ALA A 100 -7.24 6.63 -16.31
N LEU A 101 -6.44 6.37 -15.27
CA LEU A 101 -6.85 6.65 -13.89
C LEU A 101 -7.26 8.12 -13.70
N LEU A 102 -6.44 9.05 -14.18
CA LEU A 102 -6.68 10.49 -14.02
C LEU A 102 -7.83 10.98 -14.90
N ALA A 103 -8.01 10.41 -16.09
CA ALA A 103 -9.17 10.68 -16.93
C ALA A 103 -10.48 10.26 -16.22
N LEU A 104 -10.52 9.07 -15.62
CA LEU A 104 -11.68 8.56 -14.90
C LEU A 104 -11.94 9.33 -13.60
N ALA A 105 -10.88 9.67 -12.85
CA ALA A 105 -10.99 10.55 -11.68
C ALA A 105 -11.52 11.94 -12.05
N ASN A 106 -11.12 12.49 -13.21
CA ASN A 106 -11.64 13.75 -13.73
C ASN A 106 -13.15 13.68 -14.07
N LEU A 107 -13.68 12.48 -14.34
CA LEU A 107 -15.12 12.21 -14.52
C LEU A 107 -15.85 11.93 -13.21
N GLY A 108 -15.22 12.18 -12.06
CA GLY A 108 -15.78 11.98 -10.74
C GLY A 108 -15.82 10.52 -10.29
N CYS A 109 -14.99 9.63 -10.85
CA CYS A 109 -14.81 8.28 -10.33
C CYS A 109 -13.90 8.33 -9.10
N LEU A 110 -14.48 8.51 -7.92
CA LEU A 110 -13.73 8.73 -6.68
C LEU A 110 -13.31 7.43 -6.01
N GLU A 111 -14.21 6.43 -5.90
CA GLU A 111 -13.83 5.12 -5.35
C GLU A 111 -13.66 4.06 -6.44
N LEU A 112 -12.64 3.22 -6.31
CA LEU A 112 -12.27 2.14 -7.20
C LEU A 112 -12.50 0.80 -6.50
N HIS A 113 -13.34 -0.04 -7.09
CA HIS A 113 -13.63 -1.39 -6.58
C HIS A 113 -13.33 -2.43 -7.64
N VAL A 114 -12.67 -3.51 -7.24
CA VAL A 114 -12.26 -4.59 -8.14
C VAL A 114 -12.69 -5.95 -7.61
N PRO A 115 -12.99 -6.92 -8.49
CA PRO A 115 -13.19 -8.30 -8.07
C PRO A 115 -11.87 -8.96 -7.65
N GLN A 116 -11.97 -10.17 -7.12
CA GLN A 116 -10.79 -10.98 -6.75
C GLN A 116 -10.24 -11.82 -7.89
N TRP A 117 -10.67 -11.57 -9.13
CA TRP A 117 -10.28 -12.30 -10.34
C TRP A 117 -9.86 -11.32 -11.44
N HIS A 118 -9.16 -11.80 -12.47
CA HIS A 118 -8.73 -11.01 -13.64
C HIS A 118 -9.71 -11.16 -14.81
N ALA A 119 -9.84 -10.13 -15.64
CA ALA A 119 -10.73 -10.06 -16.80
C ALA A 119 -10.62 -11.29 -17.73
N ALA A 120 -9.41 -11.83 -17.89
CA ALA A 120 -9.15 -13.02 -18.71
C ALA A 120 -9.65 -14.34 -18.09
N ALA A 121 -9.90 -14.38 -16.78
CA ALA A 121 -10.38 -15.56 -16.05
C ALA A 121 -11.48 -15.19 -15.03
N PRO A 122 -12.69 -14.81 -15.48
CA PRO A 122 -13.78 -14.47 -14.59
C PRO A 122 -14.12 -15.60 -13.62
N ALA A 123 -14.39 -15.24 -12.36
CA ALA A 123 -14.69 -16.17 -11.27
C ALA A 123 -13.55 -17.14 -10.88
N LEU A 124 -12.33 -16.93 -11.40
CA LEU A 124 -11.12 -17.61 -10.93
C LEU A 124 -10.31 -16.60 -10.11
N ALA A 125 -10.42 -16.70 -8.79
CA ALA A 125 -9.83 -15.73 -7.88
C ALA A 125 -8.36 -16.04 -7.58
N ASP A 126 -7.53 -15.00 -7.57
CA ASP A 126 -6.11 -15.04 -7.23
C ASP A 126 -5.80 -14.44 -5.85
N ARG A 127 -6.86 -13.97 -5.17
CA ARG A 127 -6.77 -13.51 -3.78
C ARG A 127 -8.04 -13.84 -3.00
N LEU A 128 -7.85 -14.10 -1.73
CA LEU A 128 -8.92 -14.21 -0.74
C LEU A 128 -9.02 -12.89 0.05
N VAL A 129 -10.26 -12.49 0.38
CA VAL A 129 -10.56 -11.29 1.15
C VAL A 129 -11.44 -11.64 2.35
N LEU A 130 -11.09 -11.13 3.52
CA LEU A 130 -11.95 -11.09 4.70
C LEU A 130 -12.21 -9.63 5.05
N ASP A 131 -13.45 -9.20 4.93
CA ASP A 131 -13.88 -7.83 5.24
C ASP A 131 -14.48 -7.79 6.65
N LEU A 132 -13.87 -7.00 7.51
CA LEU A 132 -14.21 -6.88 8.93
C LEU A 132 -15.02 -5.62 9.14
N ASP A 133 -16.32 -5.82 9.34
CA ASP A 133 -17.30 -4.76 9.53
C ASP A 133 -17.76 -4.71 10.99
N PRO A 134 -17.45 -3.66 11.76
CA PRO A 134 -17.94 -3.55 13.12
C PRO A 134 -19.45 -3.32 13.13
N GLY A 135 -20.16 -4.11 13.94
CA GLY A 135 -21.56 -3.86 14.27
C GLY A 135 -21.72 -2.71 15.27
N GLU A 136 -22.96 -2.39 15.61
CA GLU A 136 -23.24 -1.33 16.57
C GLU A 136 -22.58 -1.60 17.93
N GLY A 137 -21.78 -0.67 18.43
CA GLY A 137 -21.03 -0.82 19.69
C GLY A 137 -19.70 -1.56 19.56
N ALA A 138 -19.36 -2.07 18.38
CA ALA A 138 -18.01 -2.44 18.00
C ALA A 138 -17.37 -1.33 17.16
N ASP A 139 -16.05 -1.35 17.08
CA ASP A 139 -15.24 -0.29 16.48
C ASP A 139 -14.03 -0.88 15.73
N LEU A 140 -13.14 -0.02 15.23
CA LEU A 140 -11.95 -0.46 14.51
C LEU A 140 -10.97 -1.24 15.40
N LEU A 141 -10.91 -0.95 16.71
CA LEU A 141 -10.07 -1.69 17.65
C LEU A 141 -10.63 -3.10 17.93
N THR A 142 -11.95 -3.24 17.90
CA THR A 142 -12.62 -4.54 17.91
C THR A 142 -12.28 -5.30 16.63
N CYS A 143 -12.30 -4.64 15.46
CA CYS A 143 -11.86 -5.23 14.20
C CYS A 143 -10.40 -5.66 14.23
N ARG A 144 -9.51 -4.89 14.88
CA ARG A 144 -8.11 -5.27 15.09
C ARG A 144 -8.01 -6.59 15.84
N ALA A 145 -8.73 -6.76 16.95
CA ALA A 145 -8.69 -7.99 17.73
C ALA A 145 -9.07 -9.21 16.85
N VAL A 146 -10.14 -9.08 16.06
CA VAL A 146 -10.57 -10.11 15.11
C VAL A 146 -9.55 -10.34 13.99
N ALA A 147 -8.93 -9.27 13.47
CA ALA A 147 -7.90 -9.37 12.44
C ALA A 147 -6.68 -10.17 12.91
N LEU A 148 -6.25 -10.00 14.16
CA LEU A 148 -5.12 -10.73 14.73
C LEU A 148 -5.42 -12.22 14.86
N LEU A 149 -6.63 -12.58 15.33
CA LEU A 149 -7.07 -13.97 15.39
C LEU A 149 -7.14 -14.61 14.00
N LEU A 150 -7.67 -13.89 13.01
CA LEU A 150 -7.72 -14.36 11.62
C LEU A 150 -6.33 -14.52 11.02
N ARG A 151 -5.39 -13.63 11.32
CA ARG A 151 -3.99 -13.76 10.88
C ARG A 151 -3.36 -15.05 11.39
N GLU A 152 -3.56 -15.37 12.66
CA GLU A 152 -3.06 -16.61 13.26
C GLU A 152 -3.69 -17.85 12.61
N ARG A 153 -5.02 -17.83 12.41
CA ARG A 153 -5.73 -18.93 11.75
C ARG A 153 -5.28 -19.13 10.30
N LEU A 154 -5.11 -18.05 9.53
CA LEU A 154 -4.58 -18.11 8.17
C LEU A 154 -3.15 -18.64 8.15
N ALA A 155 -2.31 -18.20 9.09
CA ALA A 155 -0.93 -18.69 9.19
C ALA A 155 -0.85 -20.18 9.53
N ALA A 156 -1.75 -20.69 10.38
CA ALA A 156 -1.87 -22.13 10.68
C ALA A 156 -2.23 -22.96 9.42
N ASP A 157 -2.95 -22.35 8.49
CA ASP A 157 -3.28 -22.92 7.18
C ASP A 157 -2.18 -22.73 6.13
N GLY A 158 -1.03 -22.16 6.51
CA GLY A 158 0.08 -21.85 5.62
C GLY A 158 -0.16 -20.63 4.72
N LEU A 159 -1.16 -19.81 5.03
CA LEU A 159 -1.55 -18.63 4.26
C LEU A 159 -1.02 -17.35 4.92
N ALA A 160 -0.14 -16.63 4.22
CA ALA A 160 0.27 -15.28 4.64
C ALA A 160 -0.84 -14.27 4.35
N SER A 161 -1.03 -13.30 5.25
CA SER A 161 -2.06 -12.27 5.09
C SER A 161 -1.51 -10.87 5.31
N TRP A 162 -2.13 -9.92 4.60
CA TRP A 162 -1.84 -8.49 4.68
C TRP A 162 -3.12 -7.74 4.99
N VAL A 163 -3.00 -6.62 5.69
CA VAL A 163 -4.14 -5.87 6.22
C VAL A 163 -4.12 -4.42 5.76
N LYS A 164 -5.30 -3.93 5.38
CA LYS A 164 -5.51 -2.50 5.11
C LYS A 164 -6.70 -2.00 5.90
N THR A 165 -6.67 -0.73 6.24
CA THR A 165 -7.87 -0.04 6.70
C THR A 165 -8.83 0.05 5.52
N SER A 166 -10.13 -0.11 5.77
CA SER A 166 -11.09 0.07 4.68
C SER A 166 -11.17 1.54 4.26
N GLY A 167 -10.71 2.48 5.10
CA GLY A 167 -10.94 3.91 4.95
C GLY A 167 -12.35 4.33 5.37
N SER A 168 -13.15 3.39 5.89
CA SER A 168 -14.45 3.65 6.50
C SER A 168 -14.39 3.27 7.99
N LYS A 169 -15.04 2.18 8.40
CA LYS A 169 -15.10 1.77 9.83
C LYS A 169 -14.35 0.47 10.13
N GLY A 170 -13.86 -0.22 9.10
CA GLY A 170 -13.45 -1.62 9.17
C GLY A 170 -12.05 -1.88 8.64
N LEU A 171 -11.69 -3.16 8.60
CA LEU A 171 -10.41 -3.65 8.09
C LEU A 171 -10.64 -4.67 6.98
N HIS A 172 -9.77 -4.73 5.99
CA HIS A 172 -9.76 -5.85 5.04
C HIS A 172 -8.45 -6.62 5.21
N LEU A 173 -8.56 -7.94 5.36
CA LEU A 173 -7.44 -8.86 5.26
C LEU A 173 -7.43 -9.48 3.86
N LEU A 174 -6.26 -9.50 3.23
CA LEU A 174 -6.07 -10.03 1.89
C LEU A 174 -4.96 -11.09 1.91
N VAL A 175 -5.18 -12.15 1.15
CA VAL A 175 -4.29 -13.31 1.05
C VAL A 175 -4.08 -13.62 -0.43
N PRO A 176 -2.85 -13.64 -0.94
CA PRO A 176 -2.56 -14.10 -2.29
C PRO A 176 -2.73 -15.62 -2.31
N ILE A 177 -3.50 -16.12 -3.27
CA ILE A 177 -3.75 -17.56 -3.42
C ILE A 177 -3.49 -17.97 -4.85
N GLU A 178 -3.13 -19.24 -5.06
CA GLU A 178 -3.12 -19.79 -6.40
C GLU A 178 -4.53 -19.69 -7.02
N PRO A 179 -4.66 -19.46 -8.34
CA PRO A 179 -5.94 -19.29 -9.02
C PRO A 179 -6.96 -20.37 -8.63
N THR A 180 -8.02 -19.95 -7.93
CA THR A 180 -8.99 -20.84 -7.29
C THR A 180 -10.41 -20.38 -7.62
N PRO A 181 -11.36 -21.29 -7.94
CA PRO A 181 -12.74 -20.90 -8.21
C PRO A 181 -13.33 -20.06 -7.06
N SER A 182 -13.90 -18.90 -7.36
CA SER A 182 -14.43 -17.95 -6.35
C SER A 182 -15.43 -18.59 -5.39
N ALA A 183 -16.19 -19.60 -5.84
CA ALA A 183 -17.10 -20.37 -4.99
C ALA A 183 -16.34 -21.16 -3.90
N ARG A 184 -15.19 -21.75 -4.24
CA ARG A 184 -14.33 -22.47 -3.29
C ARG A 184 -13.67 -21.50 -2.31
N VAL A 185 -13.18 -20.35 -2.78
CA VAL A 185 -12.65 -19.28 -1.91
C VAL A 185 -13.71 -18.80 -0.93
N SER A 186 -14.93 -18.54 -1.41
CA SER A 186 -16.06 -18.16 -0.55
C SER A 186 -16.40 -19.24 0.48
N GLY A 187 -16.37 -20.51 0.10
CA GLY A 187 -16.62 -21.64 0.99
C GLY A 187 -15.60 -21.74 2.12
N TYR A 188 -14.31 -21.65 1.79
CA TYR A 188 -13.23 -21.61 2.78
C TYR A 188 -13.36 -20.41 3.73
N ALA A 189 -13.53 -19.19 3.18
CA ALA A 189 -13.68 -17.98 3.98
C ALA A 189 -14.89 -18.05 4.94
N LYS A 190 -16.00 -18.64 4.49
CA LYS A 190 -17.19 -18.88 5.31
C LYS A 190 -16.91 -19.87 6.44
N ALA A 191 -16.24 -20.98 6.14
CA ALA A 191 -15.88 -21.98 7.14
C ALA A 191 -14.93 -21.40 8.19
N LEU A 192 -13.94 -20.60 7.77
CA LEU A 192 -13.01 -19.91 8.65
C LEU A 192 -13.75 -18.91 9.57
N ALA A 193 -14.65 -18.09 9.01
CA ALA A 193 -15.45 -17.16 9.79
C ALA A 193 -16.39 -17.86 10.78
N ALA A 194 -16.98 -18.99 10.39
CA ALA A 194 -17.86 -19.78 11.26
C ALA A 194 -17.10 -20.45 12.41
N ALA A 195 -15.90 -21.00 12.14
CA ALA A 195 -15.03 -21.54 13.16
C ALA A 195 -14.63 -20.46 14.19
N LEU A 196 -14.26 -19.27 13.70
CA LEU A 196 -13.89 -18.16 14.58
C LEU A 196 -15.09 -17.62 15.39
N GLU A 197 -16.30 -17.58 14.83
CA GLU A 197 -17.52 -17.28 15.62
C GLU A 197 -17.79 -18.34 16.70
N ALA A 198 -17.52 -19.62 16.44
CA ALA A 198 -17.72 -20.66 17.43
C ALA A 198 -16.75 -20.56 18.61
N GLU A 199 -15.52 -20.11 18.35
CA GLU A 199 -14.47 -19.92 19.36
C GLU A 199 -14.60 -18.59 20.12
N HIS A 200 -15.04 -17.54 19.44
CA HIS A 200 -15.17 -16.18 19.97
C HIS A 200 -16.57 -15.59 19.71
N PRO A 201 -17.66 -16.21 20.21
CA PRO A 201 -19.05 -15.82 19.92
C PRO A 201 -19.44 -14.45 20.49
N GLU A 202 -18.66 -13.93 21.44
CA GLU A 202 -18.77 -12.59 22.00
C GLU A 202 -18.18 -11.50 21.11
N LEU A 203 -17.29 -11.86 20.17
CA LEU A 203 -16.52 -10.91 19.36
C LEU A 203 -16.86 -11.00 17.87
N VAL A 204 -17.17 -12.19 17.36
CA VAL A 204 -17.29 -12.47 15.92
C VAL A 204 -18.70 -12.89 15.55
N VAL A 205 -19.13 -12.47 14.37
CA VAL A 205 -20.32 -13.02 13.70
C VAL A 205 -20.02 -13.23 12.21
N HIS A 206 -20.40 -14.37 11.65
CA HIS A 206 -20.24 -14.66 10.21
C HIS A 206 -21.57 -14.58 9.44
N THR A 207 -22.69 -14.51 10.17
CA THR A 207 -24.04 -14.42 9.58
C THR A 207 -24.46 -12.99 9.32
N MET A 208 -25.18 -12.77 8.21
CA MET A 208 -25.55 -11.42 7.77
C MET A 208 -26.65 -10.75 8.60
N ALA A 209 -27.27 -11.45 9.56
CA ALA A 209 -28.34 -10.91 10.39
C ALA A 209 -27.86 -9.73 11.25
N LYS A 210 -28.29 -8.50 10.91
CA LYS A 210 -27.87 -7.26 11.61
C LYS A 210 -28.15 -7.31 13.12
N ALA A 211 -29.25 -7.93 13.54
CA ALA A 211 -29.60 -8.10 14.95
C ALA A 211 -28.54 -8.85 15.77
N ARG A 212 -27.72 -9.69 15.11
CA ARG A 212 -26.65 -10.45 15.75
C ARG A 212 -25.30 -9.71 15.74
N ARG A 213 -25.22 -8.45 15.35
CA ARG A 213 -23.92 -7.74 15.23
C ARG A 213 -23.60 -6.80 16.40
N ARG A 214 -24.52 -6.57 17.33
CA ARG A 214 -24.28 -5.63 18.43
C ARG A 214 -23.07 -6.08 19.27
N GLY A 215 -22.10 -5.18 19.45
CA GLY A 215 -20.83 -5.43 20.14
C GLY A 215 -19.87 -6.37 19.42
N ARG A 216 -20.16 -6.77 18.18
CA ARG A 216 -19.41 -7.78 17.42
C ARG A 216 -18.95 -7.29 16.07
N VAL A 217 -17.95 -7.96 15.51
CA VAL A 217 -17.45 -7.74 14.16
C VAL A 217 -18.02 -8.80 13.23
N LEU A 218 -18.64 -8.34 12.15
CA LEU A 218 -18.98 -9.21 11.03
C LEU A 218 -17.70 -9.53 10.27
N VAL A 219 -17.40 -10.82 10.12
CA VAL A 219 -16.43 -11.31 9.13
C VAL A 219 -17.18 -11.59 7.83
N ASP A 220 -17.24 -10.61 6.93
CA ASP A 220 -17.92 -10.73 5.63
C ASP A 220 -17.08 -11.54 4.63
N TRP A 221 -17.26 -12.86 4.72
CA TRP A 221 -16.71 -13.84 3.77
C TRP A 221 -17.29 -13.72 2.36
N SER A 222 -18.43 -13.05 2.18
CA SER A 222 -19.13 -13.02 0.89
C SER A 222 -18.48 -12.10 -0.14
N GLN A 223 -17.50 -11.29 0.26
CA GLN A 223 -16.64 -10.50 -0.63
C GLN A 223 -15.87 -11.34 -1.67
N ASN A 224 -15.74 -12.65 -1.41
CA ASN A 224 -15.11 -13.60 -2.31
C ASN A 224 -16.05 -14.12 -3.42
N ASN A 225 -17.34 -13.74 -3.41
CA ASN A 225 -18.26 -14.09 -4.48
C ASN A 225 -17.83 -13.39 -5.78
N ALA A 226 -17.84 -14.11 -6.90
CA ALA A 226 -17.41 -13.59 -8.21
C ALA A 226 -18.16 -12.32 -8.66
N LYS A 227 -19.37 -12.08 -8.16
CA LYS A 227 -20.20 -10.90 -8.49
C LYS A 227 -19.90 -9.68 -7.61
N LYS A 228 -19.12 -9.85 -6.54
CA LYS A 228 -18.75 -8.77 -5.62
C LYS A 228 -17.41 -8.14 -5.99
N THR A 229 -17.21 -6.94 -5.48
CA THR A 229 -16.01 -6.14 -5.66
C THR A 229 -15.65 -5.48 -4.34
N THR A 230 -14.37 -5.35 -4.06
CA THR A 230 -13.85 -4.77 -2.83
C THR A 230 -13.09 -3.48 -3.15
N ALA A 231 -13.16 -2.49 -2.26
CA ALA A 231 -12.40 -1.25 -2.36
C ALA A 231 -10.90 -1.57 -2.52
N ALA A 232 -10.30 -1.05 -3.58
CA ALA A 232 -8.90 -1.30 -3.90
C ALA A 232 -7.96 -0.68 -2.85
N PRO A 233 -6.74 -1.20 -2.67
CA PRO A 233 -5.68 -0.48 -1.95
C PRO A 233 -5.49 0.92 -2.56
N TYR A 234 -5.32 1.92 -1.70
CA TYR A 234 -5.12 3.33 -2.07
C TYR A 234 -6.30 4.03 -2.76
N THR A 235 -7.49 3.42 -2.82
CA THR A 235 -8.67 4.16 -3.28
C THR A 235 -9.11 5.17 -2.23
N LEU A 236 -9.49 6.37 -2.68
CA LEU A 236 -10.27 7.30 -1.87
C LEU A 236 -11.62 6.67 -1.51
N ARG A 237 -12.22 7.16 -0.43
CA ARG A 237 -13.60 6.86 -0.02
C ARG A 237 -14.49 8.10 -0.24
N ALA A 238 -15.66 7.92 -0.85
CA ALA A 238 -16.77 8.85 -0.94
C ALA A 238 -17.50 8.91 0.41
N ARG A 239 -16.78 9.47 1.38
CA ARG A 239 -17.24 9.72 2.74
C ARG A 239 -17.13 11.22 3.02
N PRO A 240 -17.69 11.73 4.12
CA PRO A 240 -17.65 13.17 4.40
C PRO A 240 -16.23 13.75 4.53
N ARG A 241 -15.23 12.90 4.81
CA ARG A 241 -13.80 13.24 4.80
C ARG A 241 -13.08 12.43 3.71
N PRO A 242 -11.99 12.95 3.13
CA PRO A 242 -11.23 12.28 2.06
C PRO A 242 -10.32 11.17 2.59
N THR A 243 -10.93 10.18 3.25
CA THR A 243 -10.21 9.01 3.76
C THR A 243 -9.84 8.05 2.65
N VAL A 244 -8.84 7.20 2.92
CA VAL A 244 -8.25 6.27 1.96
C VAL A 244 -8.26 4.85 2.52
N SER A 245 -8.56 3.87 1.67
CA SER A 245 -8.31 2.47 2.03
C SER A 245 -6.80 2.18 2.01
N THR A 246 -6.17 2.14 3.17
CA THR A 246 -4.71 2.26 3.26
C THR A 246 -4.07 1.00 3.82
N PRO A 247 -3.14 0.37 3.08
CA PRO A 247 -2.27 -0.67 3.61
C PRO A 247 -1.55 -0.23 4.89
N VAL A 248 -1.57 -1.09 5.91
CA VAL A 248 -0.89 -0.87 7.18
C VAL A 248 -0.05 -2.10 7.53
N SER A 249 1.00 -1.89 8.33
CA SER A 249 1.78 -3.03 8.83
C SER A 249 1.05 -3.71 9.99
N TRP A 250 1.29 -5.00 10.20
CA TRP A 250 0.76 -5.69 11.38
C TRP A 250 1.21 -5.04 12.69
N ALA A 251 2.48 -4.66 12.78
CA ALA A 251 3.02 -4.00 13.97
C ALA A 251 2.37 -2.63 14.24
N GLU A 252 1.97 -1.90 13.19
CA GLU A 252 1.22 -0.66 13.31
C GLU A 252 -0.21 -0.91 13.79
N LEU A 253 -0.90 -1.90 13.18
CA LEU A 253 -2.23 -2.27 13.60
C LEU A 253 -2.27 -2.72 15.07
N GLU A 254 -1.31 -3.54 15.50
CA GLU A 254 -1.18 -4.01 16.89
C GLU A 254 -0.99 -2.85 17.88
N ARG A 255 -0.16 -1.86 17.55
CA ARG A 255 0.18 -0.74 18.43
C ARG A 255 -0.89 0.36 18.50
N ALA A 256 -1.79 0.45 17.52
CA ALA A 256 -2.78 1.53 17.45
C ALA A 256 -3.63 1.61 18.73
N GLY A 257 -3.64 2.77 19.39
CA GLY A 257 -4.42 3.02 20.59
C GLY A 257 -5.84 3.51 20.31
N GLY A 258 -6.10 4.04 19.11
CA GLY A 258 -7.40 4.57 18.70
C GLY A 258 -7.62 4.52 17.19
N GLU A 259 -8.88 4.74 16.78
CA GLU A 259 -9.26 4.70 15.36
C GLU A 259 -8.58 5.78 14.52
N GLU A 260 -8.33 6.95 15.10
CA GLU A 260 -7.68 8.09 14.43
C GLU A 260 -6.25 7.75 13.97
N GLU A 261 -5.53 6.86 14.68
CA GLU A 261 -4.19 6.39 14.28
C GLU A 261 -4.21 5.49 13.04
N LEU A 262 -5.39 5.02 12.64
CA LEU A 262 -5.64 4.16 11.48
C LEU A 262 -6.56 4.84 10.44
N ALA A 263 -6.79 6.14 10.59
CA ALA A 263 -7.61 6.94 9.67
C ALA A 263 -6.70 7.81 8.80
N PHE A 264 -6.41 7.33 7.59
CA PHE A 264 -5.53 8.05 6.66
C PHE A 264 -6.34 8.80 5.60
N THR A 265 -5.90 10.01 5.29
CA THR A 265 -6.49 10.90 4.30
C THR A 265 -5.63 11.03 3.05
N LEU A 266 -6.21 11.62 1.99
CA LEU A 266 -5.50 11.88 0.74
C LEU A 266 -4.23 12.73 0.91
N ALA A 267 -4.15 13.53 1.98
CA ALA A 267 -2.99 14.38 2.27
C ALA A 267 -1.82 13.57 2.86
N GLU A 268 -2.11 12.49 3.60
CA GLU A 268 -1.11 11.75 4.40
C GLU A 268 -0.54 10.54 3.65
N VAL A 269 -1.34 9.92 2.78
CA VAL A 269 -0.96 8.67 2.10
C VAL A 269 0.26 8.80 1.17
N PRO A 270 0.46 9.91 0.42
CA PRO A 270 1.68 10.09 -0.37
C PRO A 270 2.95 10.04 0.49
N ASP A 271 2.96 10.69 1.66
CA ASP A 271 4.10 10.68 2.57
C ASP A 271 4.32 9.29 3.18
N ARG A 272 3.24 8.58 3.51
CA ARG A 272 3.33 7.17 3.94
C ARG A 272 3.95 6.27 2.87
N LEU A 273 3.55 6.43 1.61
CA LEU A 273 4.14 5.67 0.51
C LEU A 273 5.62 5.98 0.34
N ALA A 274 6.03 7.24 0.49
CA ALA A 274 7.44 7.62 0.47
C ALA A 274 8.24 7.01 1.64
N ALA A 275 7.64 6.91 2.83
CA ALA A 275 8.28 6.40 4.04
C ALA A 275 8.36 4.86 4.09
N HIS A 276 7.31 4.17 3.66
CA HIS A 276 7.14 2.73 3.86
C HIS A 276 7.16 1.91 2.56
N GLY A 277 7.07 2.56 1.41
CA GLY A 277 6.77 1.89 0.14
C GLY A 277 5.34 1.32 0.11
N ASP A 278 5.09 0.43 -0.85
CA ASP A 278 3.83 -0.30 -0.94
C ASP A 278 3.85 -1.50 0.01
N LEU A 279 3.20 -1.37 1.17
CA LEU A 279 3.06 -2.45 2.16
C LEU A 279 2.24 -3.64 1.66
N PHE A 280 1.50 -3.46 0.56
CA PHE A 280 0.74 -4.50 -0.11
C PHE A 280 1.45 -5.09 -1.33
N ALA A 281 2.65 -4.61 -1.69
CA ALA A 281 3.43 -5.17 -2.80
C ALA A 281 3.58 -6.71 -2.74
N PRO A 282 3.73 -7.36 -1.56
CA PRO A 282 3.78 -8.82 -1.51
C PRO A 282 2.52 -9.54 -1.99
N LEU A 283 1.33 -8.90 -2.00
CA LEU A 283 0.13 -9.50 -2.61
C LEU A 283 0.26 -9.68 -4.12
N LEU A 284 1.19 -8.95 -4.75
CA LEU A 284 1.43 -8.97 -6.19
C LEU A 284 2.54 -9.95 -6.57
N ASP A 285 3.24 -10.53 -5.59
CA ASP A 285 4.31 -11.49 -5.81
C ASP A 285 3.74 -12.92 -5.93
N PRO A 286 3.82 -13.56 -7.12
CA PRO A 286 3.36 -14.94 -7.30
C PRO A 286 4.03 -15.94 -6.35
N GLY A 287 5.23 -15.63 -5.84
CA GLY A 287 5.94 -16.47 -4.86
C GLY A 287 5.29 -16.50 -3.47
N GLN A 288 4.42 -15.54 -3.16
CA GLN A 288 3.62 -15.52 -1.91
C GLN A 288 2.34 -16.33 -2.03
N ALA A 289 1.85 -16.59 -3.25
CA ALA A 289 0.62 -17.33 -3.46
C ALA A 289 0.78 -18.79 -3.01
N ARG A 290 -0.25 -19.29 -2.35
CA ARG A 290 -0.33 -20.68 -1.87
C ARG A 290 -1.62 -21.34 -2.33
N PRO A 291 -1.62 -22.67 -2.52
CA PRO A 291 -2.85 -23.40 -2.80
C PRO A 291 -3.81 -23.22 -1.63
N LEU A 292 -5.07 -22.89 -1.92
CA LEU A 292 -6.08 -22.81 -0.88
C LEU A 292 -6.34 -24.21 -0.28
N PRO A 293 -6.35 -24.38 1.06
CA PRO A 293 -6.72 -25.64 1.67
C PRO A 293 -8.16 -26.08 1.34
N ALA A 294 -8.47 -27.37 1.54
CA ALA A 294 -9.83 -27.87 1.35
C ALA A 294 -10.79 -27.34 2.43
N ALA A 295 -10.31 -27.22 3.66
CA ALA A 295 -11.01 -26.66 4.81
C ALA A 295 -9.99 -25.97 5.73
N PRO A 296 -10.42 -25.02 6.58
CA PRO A 296 -9.56 -24.44 7.61
C PRO A 296 -9.08 -25.51 8.59
N SER A 297 -7.84 -25.40 9.05
CA SER A 297 -7.30 -26.27 10.10
C SER A 297 -8.11 -26.11 11.38
N ALA A 298 -8.28 -27.21 12.11
CA ALA A 298 -8.72 -27.14 13.49
C ALA A 298 -7.72 -26.30 14.30
N ALA A 299 -8.22 -25.55 15.29
CA ALA A 299 -7.39 -24.81 16.20
C ALA A 299 -6.35 -25.74 16.83
N ALA A 300 -5.06 -25.45 16.66
CA ALA A 300 -4.05 -26.01 17.54
C ALA A 300 -4.36 -25.54 18.99
N PRO A 301 -4.19 -26.39 20.02
CA PRO A 301 -4.29 -25.92 21.39
C PRO A 301 -3.31 -24.76 21.61
N PRO A 302 -3.65 -23.78 22.48
CA PRO A 302 -2.77 -22.65 22.73
C PRO A 302 -1.40 -23.16 23.16
N VAL A 303 -0.38 -22.89 22.36
CA VAL A 303 1.00 -23.09 22.77
C VAL A 303 1.23 -22.07 23.90
N PRO A 304 1.63 -22.48 25.12
CA PRO A 304 1.94 -21.53 26.18
C PRO A 304 3.01 -20.57 25.68
N PRO A 305 3.03 -19.31 26.14
CA PRO A 305 4.04 -18.34 25.71
C PRO A 305 5.41 -18.89 26.11
N SER A 306 6.14 -19.44 25.14
CA SER A 306 7.55 -19.74 25.32
C SER A 306 8.25 -18.40 25.43
N ALA A 307 8.83 -18.13 26.59
CA ALA A 307 9.85 -17.11 26.72
C ALA A 307 10.91 -17.33 25.62
N ALA A 308 11.30 -16.23 24.97
CA ALA A 308 12.22 -16.15 23.84
C ALA A 308 11.67 -16.64 22.49
N SER A 309 11.17 -15.69 21.68
CA SER A 309 11.44 -15.73 20.25
C SER A 309 12.97 -15.78 20.08
N PRO A 310 13.56 -16.72 19.33
CA PRO A 310 14.97 -16.62 19.02
C PRO A 310 15.19 -15.36 18.19
N GLU A 311 16.12 -14.51 18.60
CA GLU A 311 16.70 -13.51 17.71
C GLU A 311 17.12 -14.18 16.39
N PRO A 312 17.01 -13.49 15.25
CA PRO A 312 17.56 -14.01 14.01
C PRO A 312 19.05 -14.31 14.22
N PRO A 313 19.55 -15.51 13.85
CA PRO A 313 20.97 -15.80 14.02
C PRO A 313 21.76 -14.82 13.16
N GLY A 314 22.78 -14.19 13.78
CA GLY A 314 23.78 -13.43 13.07
C GLY A 314 24.44 -14.27 11.95
N PRO A 315 25.08 -13.61 10.97
CA PRO A 315 25.64 -14.31 9.81
C PRO A 315 26.62 -15.40 10.27
N PRO A 316 26.54 -16.63 9.73
CA PRO A 316 27.40 -17.71 10.17
C PRO A 316 28.84 -17.46 9.76
N ALA A 317 29.77 -17.77 10.66
CA ALA A 317 31.20 -17.82 10.35
C ALA A 317 31.49 -18.92 9.31
N PRO A 318 32.45 -18.71 8.39
CA PRO A 318 32.73 -19.67 7.34
C PRO A 318 33.38 -20.93 7.91
N SER A 319 32.79 -22.09 7.65
CA SER A 319 33.38 -23.39 7.96
C SER A 319 33.83 -24.11 6.67
N PRO A 320 34.89 -24.94 6.74
CA PRO A 320 35.64 -25.33 5.55
C PRO A 320 35.02 -26.52 4.79
N GLY A 321 35.07 -26.37 3.47
CA GLY A 321 35.00 -27.35 2.38
C GLY A 321 34.51 -28.78 2.64
N ARG A 322 33.39 -29.12 2.00
CA ARG A 322 33.14 -30.47 1.45
C ARG A 322 32.75 -30.37 -0.03
N PRO A 323 33.15 -31.34 -0.88
CA PRO A 323 33.13 -31.16 -2.33
C PRO A 323 31.70 -31.28 -2.88
N ARG A 324 31.32 -30.30 -3.71
CA ARG A 324 30.02 -30.24 -4.40
C ARG A 324 29.92 -31.35 -5.45
N ARG A 325 28.87 -32.18 -5.36
CA ARG A 325 28.36 -32.91 -6.53
C ARG A 325 27.76 -31.90 -7.51
N ALA A 326 28.13 -32.00 -8.78
CA ALA A 326 27.63 -31.15 -9.85
C ALA A 326 26.10 -31.32 -9.98
N ARG A 327 25.36 -30.29 -9.60
CA ARG A 327 23.92 -30.18 -9.84
C ARG A 327 23.77 -29.65 -11.26
N GLN A 328 23.15 -30.42 -12.14
CA GLN A 328 22.83 -29.99 -13.50
C GLN A 328 21.81 -28.85 -13.39
N VAL A 329 22.27 -27.63 -13.69
CA VAL A 329 21.42 -26.43 -13.73
C VAL A 329 20.73 -26.45 -15.10
N LEU A 330 19.43 -26.72 -15.11
CA LEU A 330 18.60 -26.38 -16.25
C LEU A 330 18.44 -24.86 -16.24
N HIS A 331 19.09 -24.18 -17.18
CA HIS A 331 18.88 -22.77 -17.45
C HIS A 331 17.59 -22.63 -18.29
N PRO A 332 16.49 -22.08 -17.75
CA PRO A 332 15.50 -21.48 -18.63
C PRO A 332 16.16 -20.28 -19.33
N PRO A 333 15.75 -19.92 -20.56
CA PRO A 333 16.31 -18.77 -21.24
C PRO A 333 15.80 -17.52 -20.50
N VAL A 334 16.58 -17.04 -19.53
CA VAL A 334 16.50 -15.64 -19.13
C VAL A 334 17.14 -14.91 -20.29
N GLU A 335 16.32 -14.40 -21.20
CA GLU A 335 16.76 -13.33 -22.08
C GLU A 335 17.19 -12.19 -21.15
N VAL A 336 18.50 -11.98 -21.03
CA VAL A 336 19.04 -10.85 -20.28
C VAL A 336 18.58 -9.61 -21.04
N MET A 337 17.48 -9.02 -20.58
CA MET A 337 16.92 -7.81 -21.18
C MET A 337 17.97 -6.71 -21.14
N ARG A 338 18.32 -6.21 -22.33
CA ARG A 338 19.32 -5.17 -22.49
C ARG A 338 18.64 -3.81 -22.35
N PRO A 339 19.10 -2.93 -21.44
CA PRO A 339 18.59 -1.56 -21.38
C PRO A 339 18.79 -0.86 -22.74
N ALA A 340 17.74 -0.23 -23.24
CA ALA A 340 17.80 0.63 -24.41
C ALA A 340 17.73 2.10 -23.97
N ALA A 341 18.69 2.91 -24.40
CA ALA A 341 18.60 4.37 -24.28
C ALA A 341 17.47 4.86 -25.20
N VAL A 342 16.47 5.55 -24.65
CA VAL A 342 15.29 5.97 -25.41
C VAL A 342 15.54 7.30 -26.11
N THR A 343 16.25 8.23 -25.46
CA THR A 343 16.59 9.54 -26.05
C THR A 343 17.80 10.15 -25.34
N ALA A 344 18.69 10.80 -26.09
CA ALA A 344 19.70 11.70 -25.54
C ALA A 344 19.08 13.09 -25.33
N VAL A 345 19.13 13.62 -24.12
CA VAL A 345 18.57 14.92 -23.75
C VAL A 345 19.72 15.89 -23.40
N PRO A 346 19.72 17.14 -23.91
CA PRO A 346 20.70 18.15 -23.50
C PRO A 346 20.63 18.41 -21.98
N PRO A 347 21.72 18.84 -21.33
CA PRO A 347 21.69 19.11 -19.89
C PRO A 347 20.64 20.18 -19.56
N ALA A 348 19.68 19.83 -18.71
CA ALA A 348 18.64 20.73 -18.22
C ALA A 348 19.17 21.60 -17.07
N ASP A 349 18.82 22.89 -17.08
CA ASP A 349 19.17 23.84 -16.02
C ASP A 349 18.60 23.40 -14.66
N GLY A 350 19.48 23.31 -13.65
CA GLY A 350 19.11 22.99 -12.26
C GLY A 350 19.68 21.68 -11.70
N LEU A 351 20.29 20.83 -12.53
CA LEU A 351 21.07 19.66 -12.09
C LEU A 351 22.52 19.86 -12.57
N GLY A 352 23.35 20.49 -11.73
CA GLY A 352 24.67 20.98 -12.12
C GLY A 352 25.60 19.93 -12.76
N GLY A 353 25.90 20.10 -14.05
CA GLY A 353 26.97 19.38 -14.75
C GLY A 353 26.85 19.42 -16.28
N ALA A 354 27.94 19.70 -16.98
CA ALA A 354 28.04 19.49 -18.43
C ALA A 354 28.11 17.98 -18.71
N GLY A 355 27.06 17.42 -19.34
CA GLY A 355 26.97 16.00 -19.69
C GLY A 355 25.68 15.66 -20.45
N VAL A 356 25.68 14.52 -21.16
CA VAL A 356 24.52 14.03 -21.91
C VAL A 356 23.65 13.16 -20.98
N GLN A 357 22.35 13.44 -20.95
CA GLN A 357 21.39 12.70 -20.16
C GLN A 357 20.73 11.61 -21.01
N TYR A 358 20.61 10.41 -20.46
CA TYR A 358 19.88 9.31 -21.09
C TYR A 358 18.65 8.96 -20.26
N GLU A 359 17.48 8.94 -20.89
CA GLU A 359 16.28 8.34 -20.30
C GLU A 359 16.27 6.84 -20.60
N LEU A 360 16.37 6.03 -19.55
CA LEU A 360 16.33 4.57 -19.64
C LEU A 360 14.92 4.10 -19.28
N LYS A 361 14.36 3.22 -20.11
CA LYS A 361 13.07 2.57 -19.87
C LYS A 361 13.33 1.10 -19.50
N LEU A 362 13.04 0.77 -18.25
CA LEU A 362 13.10 -0.60 -17.73
C LEU A 362 11.70 -0.95 -17.23
N ASP A 363 10.95 -1.77 -17.99
CA ASP A 363 9.65 -2.34 -17.60
C ASP A 363 8.78 -1.48 -16.67
N GLY A 364 8.45 -0.27 -17.13
CA GLY A 364 7.52 0.63 -16.43
C GLY A 364 8.16 1.61 -15.43
N PHE A 365 9.48 1.56 -15.22
CA PHE A 365 10.22 2.55 -14.44
C PHE A 365 11.03 3.48 -15.35
N ARG A 366 11.02 4.78 -15.06
CA ARG A 366 11.87 5.79 -15.72
C ARG A 366 13.06 6.11 -14.82
N CYS A 367 14.28 5.92 -15.34
CA CYS A 367 15.51 6.34 -14.68
C CYS A 367 16.28 7.32 -15.57
N VAL A 368 16.96 8.30 -14.94
CA VAL A 368 17.85 9.24 -15.61
C VAL A 368 19.28 8.78 -15.35
N ALA A 369 20.02 8.48 -16.43
CA ALA A 369 21.44 8.16 -16.37
C ALA A 369 22.27 9.34 -16.86
N PHE A 370 23.36 9.62 -16.15
CA PHE A 370 24.29 10.71 -16.48
C PHE A 370 25.59 10.12 -17.01
N ALA A 371 26.02 10.56 -18.19
CA ALA A 371 27.38 10.32 -18.69
C ALA A 371 28.15 11.65 -18.67
N ARG A 372 29.22 11.70 -17.87
CA ARG A 372 30.09 12.87 -17.74
C ARG A 372 31.47 12.52 -18.30
N GLY A 373 31.71 12.87 -19.56
CA GLY A 373 32.97 12.57 -20.26
C GLY A 373 33.30 11.08 -20.27
N ASP A 374 34.59 10.73 -20.11
CA ASP A 374 35.10 9.36 -20.20
C ASP A 374 34.89 8.52 -18.93
N GLY A 375 34.12 9.03 -17.96
CA GLY A 375 33.82 8.34 -16.70
C GLY A 375 32.71 7.29 -16.83
N PRO A 376 32.68 6.26 -15.96
CA PRO A 376 31.60 5.28 -15.96
C PRO A 376 30.25 5.94 -15.65
N PRO A 377 29.17 5.57 -16.35
CA PRO A 377 27.85 6.15 -16.12
C PRO A 377 27.37 5.87 -14.70
N PHE A 378 26.65 6.82 -14.11
CA PHE A 378 26.03 6.66 -12.80
C PHE A 378 24.54 6.99 -12.86
N LEU A 379 23.77 6.35 -11.97
CA LEU A 379 22.32 6.47 -11.90
C LEU A 379 21.95 7.40 -10.75
N GLN A 380 21.11 8.39 -11.00
CA GLN A 380 20.70 9.34 -9.98
C GLN A 380 19.19 9.57 -10.05
N SER A 381 18.53 9.67 -8.89
CA SER A 381 17.13 10.07 -8.83
C SER A 381 16.97 11.52 -9.28
N ARG A 382 15.73 11.91 -9.62
CA ARG A 382 15.39 13.31 -9.96
C ARG A 382 15.64 14.31 -8.82
N THR A 383 15.85 13.81 -7.60
CA THR A 383 16.15 14.59 -6.38
C THR A 383 17.65 14.58 -6.03
N GLY A 384 18.52 14.03 -6.89
CA GLY A 384 19.96 14.04 -6.68
C GLY A 384 20.53 12.86 -5.89
N ARG A 385 19.74 11.80 -5.63
CA ARG A 385 20.20 10.62 -4.87
C ARG A 385 20.85 9.59 -5.80
N ASP A 386 22.07 9.16 -5.51
CA ASP A 386 22.73 8.06 -6.25
C ASP A 386 21.93 6.75 -6.05
N LEU A 387 21.62 6.06 -7.15
CA LEU A 387 20.82 4.84 -7.21
C LEU A 387 21.67 3.61 -7.57
N ALA A 388 22.98 3.74 -7.72
CA ALA A 388 23.85 2.59 -7.92
C ALA A 388 23.91 1.71 -6.65
N PRO A 389 23.97 0.37 -6.77
CA PRO A 389 24.18 -0.49 -5.62
C PRO A 389 25.49 -0.11 -4.93
N SER A 390 25.46 0.08 -3.62
CA SER A 390 26.61 0.41 -2.77
C SER A 390 27.60 -0.76 -2.68
N SER A 391 28.20 -1.11 -3.81
CA SER A 391 29.34 -2.01 -3.87
C SER A 391 30.56 -1.20 -4.32
N ARG A 392 31.41 -0.92 -3.33
CA ARG A 392 32.82 -0.47 -3.45
C ARG A 392 33.08 0.67 -4.44
N ARG A 393 33.01 1.90 -3.94
CA ARG A 393 33.94 2.96 -4.37
C ARG A 393 34.93 3.19 -3.23
N SER A 394 36.13 2.60 -3.35
CA SER A 394 37.30 3.19 -2.71
C SER A 394 37.52 4.56 -3.37
N PRO A 395 37.82 5.63 -2.61
CA PRO A 395 38.14 6.90 -3.21
C PRO A 395 39.42 6.76 -4.06
N PRO A 396 39.56 7.50 -5.17
CA PRO A 396 40.82 7.53 -5.89
C PRO A 396 41.92 8.08 -4.97
N PRO A 397 43.18 7.63 -5.09
CA PRO A 397 44.26 8.19 -4.31
C PRO A 397 44.47 9.66 -4.72
N SER A 398 44.45 10.56 -3.74
CA SER A 398 44.91 11.94 -3.94
C SER A 398 46.41 11.92 -4.29
N PRO A 399 46.86 12.68 -5.30
CA PRO A 399 48.28 12.81 -5.59
C PRO A 399 48.89 13.77 -4.58
N GLY A 400 49.60 13.25 -3.59
CA GLY A 400 50.41 14.09 -2.70
C GLY A 400 50.51 13.54 -1.28
N CYS A 401 51.74 13.17 -0.93
CA CYS A 401 52.29 12.93 0.41
C CYS A 401 52.22 11.52 1.02
N PRO A 402 53.27 11.13 1.76
CA PRO A 402 53.77 9.75 1.78
C PRO A 402 53.29 8.93 2.98
N ARG A 403 53.47 7.62 2.82
CA ARG A 403 53.17 6.53 3.76
C ARG A 403 53.71 6.78 5.16
N GLY A 404 52.91 6.46 6.19
CA GLY A 404 53.44 6.27 7.53
C GLY A 404 52.44 5.71 8.55
N TRP A 405 52.57 4.41 8.82
CA TRP A 405 52.41 3.74 10.12
C TRP A 405 51.10 3.87 10.93
N TYR A 406 50.40 2.73 11.03
CA TYR A 406 49.46 2.41 12.10
C TYR A 406 50.19 2.29 13.45
N SER A 407 49.64 2.92 14.48
CA SER A 407 49.75 2.45 15.87
C SER A 407 48.54 2.93 16.67
N THR A 408 47.76 1.98 17.17
CA THR A 408 46.84 2.14 18.32
C THR A 408 47.66 2.42 19.59
N PRO A 409 47.07 2.96 20.68
CA PRO A 409 46.41 2.08 21.66
C PRO A 409 45.18 2.65 22.39
N SER A 410 44.46 1.68 22.95
CA SER A 410 43.40 1.66 23.97
C SER A 410 43.62 2.49 25.24
N TRP A 411 42.53 2.97 25.89
CA TRP A 411 42.15 2.67 27.30
C TRP A 411 40.86 3.38 27.76
N SER A 412 40.09 2.72 28.64
CA SER A 412 39.01 3.21 29.53
C SER A 412 39.35 2.70 30.96
N PRO A 413 38.61 2.97 32.08
CA PRO A 413 37.67 4.04 32.51
C PRO A 413 37.98 4.58 33.95
N GLY A 414 37.20 5.55 34.51
CA GLY A 414 37.18 5.77 35.98
C GLY A 414 36.58 7.07 36.56
N ALA A 415 35.34 6.98 37.07
CA ALA A 415 34.73 7.50 38.31
C ALA A 415 34.93 8.95 38.90
N ALA A 416 33.77 9.62 39.04
CA ALA A 416 33.13 10.15 40.28
C ALA A 416 33.48 11.52 40.94
N ALA A 417 32.36 12.25 41.19
CA ALA A 417 31.97 13.05 42.37
C ALA A 417 32.22 14.58 42.42
N GLY A 418 31.12 15.32 42.72
CA GLY A 418 31.16 16.54 43.54
C GLY A 418 30.40 17.78 43.04
N SER A 419 29.12 17.92 43.40
CA SER A 419 28.43 19.23 43.55
C SER A 419 28.81 19.85 44.93
N PRO A 420 28.69 21.17 45.21
CA PRO A 420 27.36 21.81 45.42
C PRO A 420 27.20 23.34 45.17
N SER A 421 25.93 23.73 45.05
CA SER A 421 25.25 24.91 45.67
C SER A 421 25.35 26.36 45.16
N ALA A 422 24.14 26.98 45.23
CA ALA A 422 23.74 28.39 45.41
C ALA A 422 23.67 29.32 44.17
N ASN A 423 22.50 29.76 43.67
CA ASN A 423 21.37 30.61 44.14
C ASN A 423 21.53 32.12 43.80
N CYS A 424 20.40 32.72 43.38
CA CYS A 424 20.05 34.16 43.35
C CYS A 424 20.48 35.02 42.14
N CYS A 425 19.54 35.31 41.23
CA CYS A 425 18.75 36.57 41.20
C CYS A 425 18.13 36.84 39.80
N ALA A 426 16.79 36.94 39.76
CA ALA A 426 16.01 37.65 38.73
C ALA A 426 15.60 39.04 39.28
N PRO A 427 15.02 39.99 38.52
CA PRO A 427 13.59 39.88 38.14
C PRO A 427 13.18 40.59 36.81
N GLY A 428 11.95 40.31 36.34
CA GLY A 428 11.26 41.18 35.37
C GLY A 428 10.06 40.55 34.67
N ARG A 429 8.85 40.67 35.25
CA ARG A 429 7.55 40.56 34.55
C ARG A 429 6.54 41.54 35.17
N PRO A 430 5.57 42.01 34.39
CA PRO A 430 4.19 42.12 34.87
C PRO A 430 3.21 41.35 33.97
N GLY A 431 2.18 40.75 34.58
CA GLY A 431 1.22 39.84 33.95
C GLY A 431 -0.06 40.51 33.39
N PRO A 432 -1.01 39.70 32.86
CA PRO A 432 -2.30 40.19 32.36
C PRO A 432 -3.46 39.98 33.39
N PRO A 433 -4.55 40.77 33.30
CA PRO A 433 -5.73 40.65 34.19
C PRO A 433 -6.79 39.65 33.67
N PRO A 434 -7.84 39.34 34.49
CA PRO A 434 -8.47 38.02 34.53
C PRO A 434 -9.83 37.89 33.81
N ARG A 435 -10.23 36.63 33.61
CA ARG A 435 -11.56 36.18 33.19
C ARG A 435 -12.62 36.38 34.29
N ARG A 436 -13.87 36.64 33.90
CA ARG A 436 -15.08 36.25 34.66
C ARG A 436 -16.12 35.61 33.73
N SER A 437 -16.63 34.47 34.17
CA SER A 437 -17.89 33.81 33.80
C SER A 437 -19.09 34.60 34.40
N ARG A 438 -20.35 34.53 33.97
CA ARG A 438 -21.27 33.38 33.85
C ARG A 438 -22.67 33.91 33.41
N SER A 439 -23.46 33.06 32.74
CA SER A 439 -24.94 32.96 32.75
C SER A 439 -25.85 34.19 32.55
N ALA A 440 -26.62 34.16 31.45
CA ALA A 440 -28.09 34.10 31.44
C ALA A 440 -28.52 33.41 30.13
#